data_AF-A0A377GMC9-F1
#
_entry.id   AF-A0A377GMC9-F1
#
_cell.length_a   1.000
_cell.length_b   1.000
_cell.length_c   1.000
_cell.angle_alpha   90.00
_cell.angle_beta   90.00
_cell.angle_gamma   90.00
#
_symmetry.space_group_name_H-M   'P 1'
#
loop_
_entity.id
_entity.type
_entity.pdbx_description
1 polymer ?
#
loop_
_entity_poly.entity_id
_entity_poly.type
_entity_poly.pdbx_seq_one_letter_code
_entity_poly.pdbx_strand_id
1 'polypeptide(L)'
;MKKISITAVACLIISVSANSFANISHFKINFKKTYCGNVEYVGNDKSKRPHLHCGETFMAYKKANGDHANITEYGTCGRTDSVFDDIKANRNAFADYQGIYSALVAFHQAGCPNQ
;
A
#
# COMPACT_ATOMS: atom_id res chain seq x y z
N MET A 1 -4.28 -1.58 56.51
CA MET A 1 -3.61 -1.29 55.22
C MET A 1 -3.23 -2.62 54.56
N LYS A 2 -3.88 -2.99 53.46
CA LYS A 2 -3.47 -4.12 52.60
C LYS A 2 -3.47 -3.60 51.16
N LYS A 3 -2.30 -3.51 50.55
CA LYS A 3 -2.12 -3.12 49.15
C LYS A 3 -2.30 -4.39 48.31
N ILE A 4 -3.34 -4.42 47.49
CA ILE A 4 -3.56 -5.50 46.52
C ILE A 4 -2.71 -5.15 45.30
N SER A 5 -1.69 -5.97 45.05
CA SER A 5 -0.79 -5.85 43.92
C SER A 5 -1.56 -5.96 42.61
N ILE A 6 -1.44 -4.93 41.77
CA ILE A 6 -1.98 -4.91 40.42
C ILE A 6 -1.17 -5.90 39.60
N THR A 7 -1.82 -6.99 39.22
CA THR A 7 -1.32 -7.99 38.27
C THR A 7 -0.99 -7.29 36.95
N ALA A 8 0.30 -7.13 36.67
CA ALA A 8 0.78 -6.67 35.37
C ALA A 8 0.43 -7.73 34.32
N VAL A 9 -0.60 -7.46 33.52
CA VAL A 9 -0.85 -8.16 32.26
C VAL A 9 0.29 -7.76 31.33
N ALA A 10 1.36 -8.56 31.33
CA ALA A 10 2.39 -8.50 30.32
C ALA A 10 1.76 -9.00 29.00
N CYS A 11 1.07 -8.10 28.30
CA CYS A 11 0.86 -8.26 26.86
C CYS A 11 2.25 -8.22 26.22
N LEU A 12 2.83 -9.40 26.06
CA LEU A 12 3.98 -9.63 25.20
C LEU A 12 3.51 -9.38 23.76
N ILE A 13 3.37 -8.11 23.40
CA ILE A 13 3.28 -7.72 21.99
C ILE A 13 4.69 -7.94 21.48
N ILE A 14 4.91 -9.11 20.89
CA ILE A 14 6.06 -9.35 20.04
C ILE A 14 5.86 -8.39 18.86
N SER A 15 6.40 -7.19 18.99
CA SER A 15 6.50 -6.21 17.92
C SER A 15 7.47 -6.79 16.90
N VAL A 16 6.97 -7.69 16.06
CA VAL A 16 7.65 -8.06 14.82
C VAL A 16 7.50 -6.84 13.93
N SER A 17 8.40 -5.86 14.08
CA SER A 17 8.63 -4.84 13.07
C SER A 17 9.29 -5.54 11.89
N ALA A 18 8.49 -6.30 11.14
CA ALA A 18 8.92 -6.91 9.90
C ALA A 18 9.03 -5.78 8.89
N ASN A 19 10.26 -5.59 8.40
CA ASN A 19 10.64 -4.63 7.39
C ASN A 19 9.61 -4.56 6.26
N SER A 20 9.25 -3.33 5.88
CA SER A 20 8.44 -3.05 4.70
C SER A 20 9.09 -3.71 3.48
N PHE A 21 8.56 -4.87 3.08
CA PHE A 21 8.84 -5.71 1.90
C PHE A 21 10.29 -5.90 1.41
N ALA A 22 11.30 -5.49 2.15
CA ALA A 22 12.68 -5.79 1.82
C ALA A 22 12.98 -7.21 2.30
N ASN A 23 12.82 -8.18 1.39
CA ASN A 23 13.54 -9.46 1.39
C ASN A 23 12.91 -10.67 2.14
N ILE A 24 11.62 -10.98 1.92
CA ILE A 24 11.12 -12.34 2.15
C ILE A 24 11.43 -13.18 0.91
N SER A 25 12.66 -13.68 0.78
CA SER A 25 13.14 -14.32 -0.46
C SER A 25 12.49 -15.68 -0.80
N HIS A 26 11.55 -16.17 0.02
CA HIS A 26 10.88 -17.46 -0.17
C HIS A 26 9.42 -17.39 -0.61
N PHE A 27 8.81 -16.20 -0.65
CA PHE A 27 7.44 -16.02 -1.14
C PHE A 27 7.41 -14.91 -2.19
N LYS A 28 7.45 -15.29 -3.47
CA LYS A 28 7.22 -14.37 -4.59
C LYS A 28 5.74 -13.99 -4.57
N ILE A 29 5.42 -12.86 -3.92
CA ILE A 29 4.07 -12.30 -3.89
C ILE A 29 3.71 -11.85 -5.32
N ASN A 30 2.55 -12.30 -5.83
CA ASN A 30 1.99 -11.76 -7.07
C ASN A 30 1.18 -10.50 -6.71
N PHE A 31 1.79 -9.31 -6.82
CA PHE A 31 1.15 -8.06 -6.37
C PHE A 31 -0.17 -7.79 -7.10
N LYS A 32 -0.23 -8.05 -8.41
CA LYS A 32 -1.43 -7.95 -9.23
C LYS A 32 -2.60 -8.78 -8.68
N LYS A 33 -2.34 -10.03 -8.29
CA LYS A 33 -3.36 -10.92 -7.72
C LYS A 33 -3.70 -10.55 -6.27
N THR A 34 -2.68 -10.27 -5.46
CA THR A 34 -2.84 -10.06 -4.02
C THR A 34 -3.51 -8.73 -3.70
N TYR A 35 -3.17 -7.65 -4.41
CA TYR A 35 -3.62 -6.30 -4.06
C TYR A 35 -4.61 -5.71 -5.06
N CYS A 36 -4.60 -6.16 -6.32
CA CYS A 36 -5.33 -5.49 -7.40
C CYS A 36 -6.37 -6.38 -8.09
N GLY A 37 -6.77 -7.51 -7.51
CA GLY A 37 -7.86 -8.34 -8.06
C GLY A 37 -7.63 -8.82 -9.50
N ASN A 38 -6.37 -8.91 -9.94
CA ASN A 38 -5.98 -9.21 -11.32
C ASN A 38 -6.30 -8.13 -12.38
N VAL A 39 -6.53 -6.88 -11.98
CA VAL A 39 -6.76 -5.75 -12.89
C VAL A 39 -5.63 -4.71 -12.85
N GLU A 40 -5.54 -3.90 -13.91
CA GLU A 40 -4.80 -2.64 -13.88
C GLU A 40 -5.80 -1.50 -13.78
N TYR A 41 -5.52 -0.54 -12.91
CA TYR A 41 -6.42 0.58 -12.71
C TYR A 41 -5.95 1.78 -13.50
N VAL A 42 -6.51 1.93 -14.68
CA VAL A 42 -6.28 3.09 -15.53
C VAL A 42 -7.10 4.29 -15.07
N GLY A 43 -6.62 5.47 -15.43
CA GLY A 43 -7.36 6.73 -15.29
C GLY A 43 -8.55 6.77 -16.24
N ASN A 44 -8.65 7.82 -17.06
CA ASN A 44 -9.65 7.84 -18.13
C ASN A 44 -9.19 7.04 -19.37
N ASP A 45 -10.18 6.62 -20.18
CA ASP A 45 -9.98 5.84 -21.40
C ASP A 45 -9.10 6.54 -22.47
N LYS A 46 -8.94 7.87 -22.37
CA LYS A 46 -8.27 8.68 -23.38
C LYS A 46 -6.77 8.89 -23.12
N SER A 47 -6.35 8.94 -21.85
CA SER A 47 -4.99 9.40 -21.49
C SER A 47 -4.13 8.33 -20.84
N LYS A 48 -4.70 7.15 -20.54
CA LYS A 48 -4.05 6.05 -19.79
C LYS A 48 -3.40 6.52 -18.48
N ARG A 49 -3.71 7.72 -17.98
CA ARG A 49 -3.07 8.39 -16.83
C ARG A 49 -4.09 9.28 -16.11
N PRO A 50 -3.89 9.57 -14.82
CA PRO A 50 -3.04 8.82 -13.90
C PRO A 50 -3.46 7.34 -13.81
N HIS A 51 -2.57 6.41 -13.45
CA HIS A 51 -2.93 5.00 -13.30
C HIS A 51 -2.10 4.29 -12.22
N LEU A 52 -2.68 3.26 -11.61
CA LEU A 52 -1.96 2.32 -10.76
C LEU A 52 -1.66 1.06 -11.58
N HIS A 53 -0.38 0.84 -11.86
CA HIS A 53 0.09 -0.37 -12.50
C HIS A 53 0.40 -1.42 -11.42
N CYS A 54 -0.31 -2.53 -11.48
CA CYS A 54 -0.08 -3.68 -10.62
C CYS A 54 0.53 -4.79 -11.44
N GLY A 55 1.86 -4.89 -11.39
CA GLY A 55 2.61 -5.98 -12.00
C GLY A 55 2.60 -7.22 -11.11
N GLU A 56 3.14 -8.33 -11.61
CA GLU A 56 3.29 -9.53 -10.79
C GLU A 56 4.33 -9.32 -9.68
N THR A 57 5.35 -8.51 -9.91
CA THR A 57 6.49 -8.34 -8.98
C THR A 57 6.63 -6.93 -8.43
N PHE A 58 5.74 -6.00 -8.80
CA PHE A 58 5.82 -4.61 -8.39
C PHE A 58 4.46 -3.91 -8.48
N MET A 59 4.35 -2.78 -7.78
CA MET A 59 3.27 -1.81 -7.91
C MET A 59 3.89 -0.43 -8.17
N ALA A 60 3.36 0.29 -9.15
CA ALA A 60 3.81 1.63 -9.48
C ALA A 60 2.61 2.54 -9.78
N TYR A 61 2.66 3.77 -9.30
CA TYR A 61 1.69 4.79 -9.61
C TYR A 61 2.26 5.77 -10.62
N LYS A 62 1.54 5.98 -11.72
CA LYS A 62 1.89 6.96 -12.74
C LYS A 62 0.99 8.18 -12.62
N LYS A 63 1.60 9.33 -12.37
CA LYS A 63 0.91 10.62 -12.25
C LYS A 63 0.43 11.13 -13.60
N ALA A 64 -0.48 12.11 -13.57
CA ALA A 64 -1.00 12.76 -14.77
C ALA A 64 0.11 13.41 -15.62
N ASN A 65 1.12 14.02 -14.96
CA ASN A 65 2.28 14.64 -15.61
C ASN A 65 3.27 13.62 -16.23
N GLY A 66 3.06 12.33 -15.98
CA GLY A 66 3.90 11.26 -16.51
C GLY A 66 4.95 10.70 -15.55
N ASP A 67 5.14 11.31 -14.37
CA ASP A 67 6.05 10.83 -13.33
C ASP A 67 5.59 9.49 -12.76
N HIS A 68 6.56 8.70 -12.27
CA HIS A 68 6.31 7.36 -11.72
C HIS A 68 6.76 7.32 -10.27
N ALA A 69 5.89 6.82 -9.40
CA ALA A 69 6.23 6.41 -8.04
C ALA A 69 6.23 4.88 -8.00
N ASN A 70 7.41 4.26 -7.95
CA ASN A 70 7.50 2.84 -7.64
C ASN A 70 7.30 2.66 -6.13
N ILE A 71 6.15 2.11 -5.76
CA ILE A 71 5.73 1.97 -4.36
C ILE A 71 6.10 0.62 -3.77
N THR A 72 6.79 -0.25 -4.51
CA THR A 72 7.36 -1.52 -3.99
C THR A 72 8.82 -1.36 -3.54
N GLU A 73 9.47 -0.23 -3.84
CA GLU A 73 10.87 0.06 -3.49
C GLU A 73 11.05 0.70 -2.09
N TYR A 74 12.30 0.85 -1.64
CA TYR A 74 12.64 1.52 -0.37
C TYR A 74 11.90 2.85 -0.17
N GLY A 75 11.36 3.06 1.04
CA GLY A 75 10.52 4.23 1.36
C GLY A 75 9.05 4.06 0.95
N THR A 76 8.64 2.82 0.67
CA THR A 76 7.27 2.36 0.38
C THR A 76 6.18 3.09 1.17
N CYS A 77 6.22 3.12 2.51
CA CYS A 77 5.13 3.70 3.31
C CYS A 77 4.85 5.16 2.96
N GLY A 78 5.84 6.04 3.08
CA GLY A 78 5.67 7.45 2.75
C GLY A 78 5.41 7.71 1.25
N ARG A 79 5.92 6.85 0.36
CA ARG A 79 5.57 6.91 -1.07
C ARG A 79 4.11 6.53 -1.31
N THR A 80 3.61 5.48 -0.65
CA THR A 80 2.21 5.08 -0.73
C THR A 80 1.30 6.15 -0.14
N ASP A 81 1.69 6.81 0.95
CA ASP A 81 0.96 7.96 1.51
C ASP A 81 0.87 9.11 0.52
N SER A 82 1.99 9.44 -0.14
CA SER A 82 2.02 10.46 -1.20
C SER A 82 1.11 10.10 -2.38
N VAL A 83 0.97 8.80 -2.69
CA VAL A 83 0.02 8.34 -3.70
C VAL A 83 -1.43 8.47 -3.20
N PHE A 84 -1.71 8.16 -1.93
CA PHE A 84 -3.04 8.38 -1.36
C PHE A 84 -3.48 9.84 -1.46
N ASP A 85 -2.58 10.77 -1.14
CA ASP A 85 -2.87 12.20 -1.22
C ASP A 85 -3.16 12.63 -2.67
N ASP A 86 -2.36 12.16 -3.62
CA ASP A 86 -2.52 12.48 -5.04
C ASP A 86 -3.84 11.92 -5.61
N ILE A 87 -4.20 10.68 -5.30
CA ILE A 87 -5.46 10.10 -5.82
C ILE A 87 -6.70 10.74 -5.17
N LYS A 88 -6.63 11.15 -3.90
CA LYS A 88 -7.72 11.85 -3.21
C LYS A 88 -7.94 13.23 -3.83
N ALA A 89 -6.86 13.95 -4.11
CA ALA A 89 -6.90 15.25 -4.78
C ALA A 89 -7.42 15.14 -6.22
N ASN A 90 -7.16 14.02 -6.90
CA ASN A 90 -7.50 13.80 -8.31
C ASN A 90 -8.60 12.74 -8.51
N ARG A 91 -9.53 12.59 -7.55
CA ARG A 91 -10.53 11.50 -7.53
C ARG A 91 -11.25 11.28 -8.86
N ASN A 92 -11.62 12.37 -9.54
CA ASN A 92 -12.41 12.33 -10.78
C ASN A 92 -11.56 11.98 -12.03
N ALA A 93 -10.24 11.81 -11.89
CA ALA A 93 -9.37 11.43 -12.99
C ALA A 93 -9.35 9.90 -13.24
N PHE A 94 -9.94 9.12 -12.34
CA PHE A 94 -9.94 7.66 -12.37
C PHE A 94 -11.31 7.11 -12.77
N ALA A 95 -11.31 6.12 -13.68
CA ALA A 95 -12.52 5.35 -13.99
C ALA A 95 -12.97 4.52 -12.78
N ASP A 96 -12.01 3.96 -12.04
CA ASP A 96 -12.25 3.19 -10.82
C ASP A 96 -11.39 3.68 -9.65
N TYR A 97 -11.77 4.85 -9.10
CA TYR A 97 -11.12 5.39 -7.91
C TYR A 97 -11.19 4.42 -6.71
N GLN A 98 -12.33 3.75 -6.52
CA GLN A 98 -12.53 2.91 -5.34
C GLN A 98 -11.64 1.67 -5.37
N GLY A 99 -11.48 1.06 -6.55
CA GLY A 99 -10.57 -0.05 -6.77
C GLY A 99 -9.12 0.34 -6.48
N ILE A 100 -8.66 1.48 -7.01
CA ILE A 100 -7.31 2.01 -6.73
C ILE A 100 -7.09 2.23 -5.24
N TYR A 101 -8.03 2.91 -4.59
CA TYR A 101 -7.93 3.21 -3.17
C TYR A 101 -7.84 1.93 -2.34
N SER A 102 -8.70 0.95 -2.63
CA SER A 102 -8.72 -0.34 -1.93
C SER A 102 -7.43 -1.13 -2.13
N ALA A 103 -6.88 -1.13 -3.35
CA ALA A 103 -5.61 -1.78 -3.66
C ALA A 103 -4.44 -1.16 -2.88
N LEU A 104 -4.40 0.18 -2.80
CA LEU A 104 -3.38 0.89 -2.03
C LEU A 104 -3.54 0.65 -0.53
N VAL A 105 -4.76 0.59 0.01
CA VAL A 105 -5.01 0.26 1.42
C VAL A 105 -4.50 -1.14 1.74
N ALA A 106 -4.85 -2.13 0.92
CA ALA A 106 -4.40 -3.50 1.11
C ALA A 106 -2.87 -3.61 1.05
N PHE A 107 -2.24 -2.93 0.09
CA PHE A 107 -0.79 -2.87 -0.03
C PHE A 107 -0.14 -2.17 1.19
N HIS A 108 -0.66 -1.01 1.58
CA HIS A 108 -0.14 -0.22 2.69
C HIS A 108 -0.25 -0.96 4.01
N GLN A 109 -1.40 -1.56 4.33
CA GLN A 109 -1.59 -2.34 5.56
C GLN A 109 -0.66 -3.55 5.64
N ALA A 110 -0.39 -4.21 4.52
CA ALA A 110 0.53 -5.35 4.47
C ALA A 110 2.00 -4.93 4.65
N GLY A 111 2.37 -3.70 4.24
CA GLY A 111 3.75 -3.21 4.27
C GLY A 111 4.10 -2.21 5.36
N CYS A 112 3.09 -1.64 6.02
CA CYS A 112 3.18 -0.51 6.95
C CYS A 112 2.22 -0.69 8.15
N PRO A 113 2.26 -1.83 8.88
CA PRO A 113 1.25 -2.18 9.88
C PRO A 113 1.26 -1.33 11.18
N ASN A 114 2.22 -0.42 11.35
CA ASN A 114 2.41 0.38 12.58
C ASN A 114 2.37 1.91 12.31
N GLN A 115 1.70 2.33 11.23
CA GLN A 115 1.46 3.73 10.88
C GLN A 115 -0.02 4.05 11.04
#